data_AF-A0A2M7FXC9-F1
#
_entry.id   AF-A0A2M7FXC9-F1
#
_cell.length_a   1.000
_cell.length_b   1.000
_cell.length_c   1.000
_cell.angle_alpha   90.00
_cell.angle_beta   90.00
_cell.angle_gamma   90.00
#
_symmetry.space_group_name_H-M   'P 1'
#
loop_
_entity.id
_entity.type
_entity.pdbx_description
1 polymer ?
#
loop_
_entity_poly.entity_id
_entity_poly.type
_entity_poly.pdbx_seq_one_letter_code
_entity_poly.pdbx_strand_id
1 'polypeptide(L)'
;MKITTAKVFALILFIIFSGMMLLYLWIGKLGSENLQADKLLSLQINAQDALEQKRPDLALKYFDKALKTLGDSNDKARAAVFHEGRGLALSGLKRCPEAQKEWKEACQLGRQEACKRTCSP
;
A
#
# COMPACT_ATOMS: atom_id res chain seq x y z
N MET A 1 -19.01 -55.02 3.90
CA MET A 1 -18.95 -53.85 4.81
C MET A 1 -20.10 -52.90 4.41
N LYS A 2 -21.26 -52.93 5.09
CA LYS A 2 -22.44 -52.13 4.71
C LYS A 2 -22.27 -50.71 5.28
N ILE A 3 -21.96 -49.75 4.41
CA ILE A 3 -21.98 -48.33 4.77
C ILE A 3 -23.46 -47.96 4.98
N THR A 4 -23.87 -47.73 6.23
CA THR A 4 -25.22 -47.24 6.53
C THR A 4 -25.36 -45.81 6.06
N THR A 5 -26.54 -45.46 5.55
CA THR A 5 -26.89 -44.11 5.07
C THR A 5 -26.52 -43.01 6.08
N ALA A 6 -26.65 -43.28 7.38
CA ALA A 6 -26.22 -42.38 8.45
C ALA A 6 -24.72 -42.03 8.43
N LYS A 7 -23.83 -42.96 8.05
CA LYS A 7 -22.39 -42.70 7.94
C LYS A 7 -22.06 -41.81 6.74
N VAL A 8 -22.83 -41.94 5.65
CA VAL A 8 -22.69 -41.08 4.46
C VAL A 8 -23.11 -39.64 4.80
N PHE A 9 -24.22 -39.46 5.49
CA PHE A 9 -24.68 -38.14 5.94
C PHE A 9 -23.68 -37.46 6.89
N ALA A 10 -23.13 -38.21 7.86
CA ALA A 10 -22.11 -37.68 8.76
C ALA A 10 -20.84 -37.22 8.02
N LEU A 11 -20.43 -37.97 6.99
CA LEU A 11 -19.27 -37.63 6.15
C LEU A 11 -19.51 -36.37 5.31
N ILE A 12 -20.70 -36.21 4.73
CA ILE A 12 -21.08 -35.01 3.96
C ILE A 12 -21.08 -33.77 4.86
N LEU A 13 -21.68 -33.85 6.05
CA LEU A 13 -21.67 -32.74 7.01
C LEU A 13 -20.25 -32.37 7.41
N PHE A 14 -19.39 -33.36 7.69
CA PHE A 14 -18.00 -33.10 8.04
C PHE A 14 -17.23 -32.39 6.91
N ILE A 15 -17.47 -32.76 5.65
CA ILE A 15 -16.85 -32.10 4.48
C ILE A 15 -17.34 -30.65 4.35
N ILE A 16 -18.65 -30.40 4.52
CA ILE A 16 -19.21 -29.04 4.45
C ILE A 16 -18.63 -28.16 5.56
N PHE A 17 -18.60 -28.63 6.80
CA PHE A 17 -18.04 -27.88 7.93
C PHE A 17 -16.54 -27.63 7.76
N SER A 18 -15.78 -28.63 7.32
CA SER A 18 -14.35 -28.49 7.05
C SER A 18 -14.07 -27.51 5.91
N GLY A 19 -14.85 -27.57 4.82
CA GLY A 19 -14.73 -26.65 3.70
C GLY A 19 -15.10 -25.21 4.08
N MET A 20 -16.15 -25.03 4.87
CA MET A 20 -16.60 -23.72 5.35
C MET A 20 -15.57 -23.09 6.31
N MET A 21 -14.94 -23.86 7.18
CA MET A 21 -13.83 -23.42 8.05
C MET A 21 -12.63 -22.92 7.24
N LEU A 22 -12.24 -23.66 6.20
CA LEU A 22 -11.15 -23.27 5.29
C LEU A 22 -11.50 -22.00 4.49
N LEU A 23 -12.76 -21.87 4.06
CA LEU A 23 -13.26 -20.67 3.39
C LEU A 23 -13.14 -19.43 4.30
N TYR A 24 -13.49 -19.53 5.58
CA TYR A 24 -13.34 -18.42 6.52
C TYR A 24 -11.88 -18.01 6.75
N LEU A 25 -10.96 -18.97 6.85
CA LEU A 25 -9.53 -18.68 6.95
C LEU A 25 -9.00 -17.99 5.68
N TRP A 26 -9.50 -18.39 4.51
CA TRP A 26 -9.12 -17.78 3.24
C TRP A 26 -9.67 -16.35 3.07
N ILE A 27 -10.95 -16.13 3.42
CA ILE A 27 -11.56 -14.78 3.41
C ILE A 27 -10.86 -13.85 4.41
N GLY A 28 -10.47 -14.35 5.59
CA GLY A 28 -9.73 -13.56 6.58
C GLY A 28 -8.38 -13.06 6.06
N LYS A 29 -7.68 -13.87 5.25
CA LYS A 29 -6.41 -13.48 4.61
C LYS A 29 -6.60 -12.38 3.57
N LEU A 30 -7.66 -12.46 2.76
CA LEU A 30 -8.02 -11.41 1.79
C LEU A 30 -8.35 -10.07 2.48
N GLY A 31 -9.05 -10.10 3.61
CA GLY A 31 -9.42 -8.89 4.35
C GLY A 31 -8.23 -8.09 4.87
N SER A 32 -7.15 -8.76 5.30
CA SER A 32 -5.97 -8.10 5.86
C SER A 32 -5.12 -7.37 4.80
N GLU A 33 -5.04 -7.87 3.57
CA GLU A 33 -4.32 -7.19 2.47
C GLU A 33 -5.07 -5.94 2.00
N ASN A 34 -6.40 -6.04 1.90
CA ASN A 34 -7.25 -4.91 1.51
C ASN A 34 -7.18 -3.76 2.51
N LEU A 35 -7.18 -4.07 3.81
CA LEU A 35 -7.10 -3.06 4.87
C LEU A 35 -5.80 -2.22 4.81
N GLN A 36 -4.68 -2.83 4.44
CA GLN A 36 -3.41 -2.09 4.27
C GLN A 36 -3.44 -1.21 3.01
N ALA A 37 -4.06 -1.69 1.93
CA ALA A 37 -4.23 -0.92 0.72
C ALA A 37 -5.12 0.32 0.93
N ASP A 38 -6.24 0.17 1.66
CA ASP A 38 -7.13 1.28 2.01
C ASP A 38 -6.43 2.34 2.85
N LYS A 39 -5.63 1.90 3.84
CA LYS A 39 -4.84 2.81 4.67
C LYS A 39 -3.82 3.59 3.85
N LEU A 40 -3.08 2.93 2.96
CA LEU A 40 -2.09 3.58 2.08
C LEU A 40 -2.77 4.57 1.12
N LEU A 41 -3.93 4.22 0.57
CA LEU A 41 -4.71 5.10 -0.28
C LEU A 41 -5.17 6.35 0.48
N SER A 42 -5.67 6.20 1.71
CA SER A 42 -6.07 7.34 2.54
C SER A 42 -4.90 8.30 2.84
N LEU A 43 -3.70 7.76 3.07
CA LEU A 43 -2.49 8.56 3.28
C LEU A 43 -2.09 9.32 2.02
N GLN A 44 -2.22 8.69 0.85
CA GLN A 44 -1.95 9.32 -0.43
C GLN A 44 -2.89 10.51 -0.68
N ILE A 45 -4.19 10.31 -0.50
CA ILE A 45 -5.22 11.33 -0.72
C ILE A 45 -4.97 12.53 0.20
N ASN A 46 -4.75 12.29 1.50
CA ASN A 46 -4.44 13.34 2.46
C ASN A 46 -3.13 14.09 2.14
N ALA A 47 -2.13 13.37 1.60
CA ALA A 47 -0.89 14.00 1.18
C ALA A 47 -1.07 14.91 -0.04
N GLN A 48 -1.84 14.47 -1.03
CA GLN A 48 -2.16 15.27 -2.22
C GLN A 48 -3.00 16.50 -1.87
N ASP A 49 -4.04 16.32 -1.05
CA ASP A 49 -4.84 17.43 -0.53
C ASP A 49 -3.98 18.46 0.21
N ALA A 50 -3.03 18.00 1.04
CA ALA A 50 -2.07 18.91 1.68
C ALA A 50 -1.16 19.67 0.69
N LEU A 51 -0.77 19.05 -0.43
CA LEU A 51 -0.03 19.74 -1.50
C LEU A 51 -0.90 20.78 -2.19
N GLU A 52 -2.17 20.47 -2.47
CA GLU A 52 -3.13 21.42 -3.07
C GLU A 52 -3.39 22.62 -2.13
N GLN A 53 -3.45 22.37 -0.83
CA GLN A 53 -3.56 23.40 0.20
C GLN A 53 -2.27 24.20 0.41
N LYS A 54 -1.22 23.97 -0.38
CA LYS A 54 0.10 24.61 -0.24
C LYS A 54 0.72 24.39 1.15
N ARG A 55 0.45 23.24 1.77
CA ARG A 55 1.02 22.79 3.05
C ARG A 55 1.98 21.62 2.82
N PRO A 56 3.14 21.87 2.19
CA PRO A 56 4.10 20.82 1.87
C PRO A 56 4.71 20.16 3.12
N ASP A 57 4.71 20.84 4.26
CA ASP A 57 5.10 20.30 5.56
C ASP A 57 4.16 19.18 6.04
N LEU A 58 2.85 19.36 5.86
CA LEU A 58 1.85 18.36 6.21
C LEU A 58 1.87 17.20 5.21
N ALA A 59 2.00 17.51 3.92
CA ALA A 59 2.14 16.50 2.87
C ALA A 59 3.33 15.57 3.14
N LEU A 60 4.48 16.14 3.54
CA LEU A 60 5.68 15.39 3.89
C LEU A 60 5.40 14.37 5.01
N LYS A 61 4.68 14.76 6.06
CA LYS A 61 4.30 13.85 7.16
C LYS A 61 3.45 12.68 6.69
N TYR A 62 2.51 12.91 5.78
CA TYR A 62 1.68 11.83 5.23
C TYR A 62 2.49 10.87 4.36
N PHE A 63 3.38 11.38 3.51
CA PHE A 63 4.28 10.54 2.71
C PHE A 63 5.25 9.73 3.59
N ASP A 64 5.83 10.33 4.62
CA ASP A 64 6.69 9.61 5.58
C ASP A 64 5.94 8.46 6.26
N LYS A 65 4.69 8.73 6.68
CA LYS A 65 3.83 7.71 7.29
C LYS A 65 3.44 6.61 6.29
N ALA A 66 3.23 6.96 5.02
CA ALA A 66 2.94 6.00 3.97
C ALA A 66 4.12 5.07 3.69
N LEU A 67 5.33 5.62 3.52
CA LEU A 67 6.56 4.85 3.34
C LEU A 67 6.83 3.93 4.55
N LYS A 68 6.63 4.43 5.77
CA LYS A 68 6.76 3.61 6.99
C LYS A 68 5.73 2.47 7.05
N THR A 69 4.51 2.71 6.57
CA THR A 69 3.46 1.68 6.50
C THR A 69 3.77 0.66 5.41
N LEU A 70 4.42 1.09 4.32
CA LEU A 70 4.87 0.23 3.24
C LEU A 70 6.00 -0.71 3.70
N GLY A 71 6.93 -0.23 4.54
CA GLY A 71 8.00 -1.04 5.11
C GLY A 71 8.81 -1.78 4.04
N ASP A 72 9.07 -3.08 4.27
CA ASP A 72 9.76 -3.96 3.33
C ASP A 72 8.82 -4.60 2.29
N SER A 73 7.62 -4.03 2.09
CA SER A 73 6.69 -4.54 1.08
C SER A 73 7.35 -4.53 -0.31
N ASN A 74 7.13 -5.60 -1.07
CA ASN A 74 7.61 -5.70 -2.45
C ASN A 74 6.78 -4.84 -3.43
N ASP A 75 5.88 -3.98 -2.94
CA ASP A 75 5.11 -3.05 -3.76
C ASP A 75 5.95 -1.83 -4.16
N LYS A 76 6.87 -2.07 -5.11
CA LYS A 76 7.74 -1.06 -5.70
C LYS A 76 6.94 0.05 -6.40
N ALA A 77 5.77 -0.28 -6.94
CA ALA A 77 4.92 0.68 -7.63
C ALA A 77 4.41 1.75 -6.66
N ARG A 78 3.86 1.36 -5.49
CA ARG A 78 3.44 2.31 -4.46
C ARG A 78 4.62 3.04 -3.84
N ALA A 79 5.75 2.36 -3.60
CA ALA A 79 6.96 3.01 -3.12
C ALA A 79 7.37 4.15 -4.06
N ALA A 80 7.42 3.90 -5.37
CA ALA A 80 7.76 4.91 -6.36
C ALA A 80 6.81 6.11 -6.34
N VAL A 81 5.51 5.86 -6.11
CA VAL A 81 4.51 6.93 -5.99
C VAL A 81 4.80 7.82 -4.78
N PHE A 82 5.05 7.22 -3.62
CA PHE A 82 5.30 7.96 -2.39
C PHE A 82 6.64 8.70 -2.41
N HIS A 83 7.70 8.11 -2.98
CA HIS A 83 8.97 8.82 -3.16
C HIS A 83 8.81 10.04 -4.10
N GLU A 84 8.05 9.94 -5.19
CA GLU A 84 7.82 11.12 -6.04
C GLU A 84 7.06 12.21 -5.29
N GLY A 85 5.96 11.85 -4.61
CA GLY A 85 5.15 12.79 -3.82
C GLY A 85 5.95 13.46 -2.70
N ARG A 86 6.81 12.69 -2.02
CA ARG A 86 7.72 13.19 -1.01
C ARG A 86 8.72 14.19 -1.58
N GLY A 87 9.27 13.90 -2.76
CA GLY A 87 10.14 14.83 -3.48
C GLY A 87 9.43 16.14 -3.85
N LEU A 88 8.15 16.08 -4.24
CA LEU A 88 7.35 17.29 -4.50
C LEU A 88 7.14 18.12 -3.24
N ALA A 89 6.81 17.47 -2.12
CA ALA A 89 6.68 18.15 -0.82
C ALA A 89 8.00 18.82 -0.39
N LEU A 90 9.13 18.11 -0.50
CA LEU A 90 10.45 18.65 -0.17
C LEU A 90 10.85 19.81 -1.09
N SER A 91 10.51 19.74 -2.38
CA SER A 91 10.71 20.86 -3.32
C SER A 91 9.88 22.08 -2.92
N GLY A 92 8.63 21.89 -2.48
CA GLY A 92 7.79 22.97 -1.95
C GLY A 92 8.37 23.62 -0.70
N LEU A 93 9.15 22.87 0.09
CA LEU A 93 9.89 23.36 1.26
C LEU A 93 11.28 23.93 0.92
N LYS A 94 11.63 24.04 -0.37
CA LYS A 94 12.97 24.44 -0.84
C LYS A 94 14.12 23.53 -0.39
N ARG A 95 13.81 22.29 0.01
CA ARG A 95 14.78 21.26 0.40
C ARG A 95 15.23 20.47 -0.84
N CYS A 96 15.80 21.18 -1.81
CA CYS A 96 16.11 20.62 -3.14
C CYS A 96 17.05 19.41 -3.14
N PRO A 97 18.13 19.34 -2.32
CA PRO A 97 18.99 18.16 -2.31
C PRO A 97 18.24 16.88 -1.90
N GLU A 98 17.31 17.01 -0.96
CA GLU A 98 16.50 15.89 -0.49
C GLU A 98 15.42 15.53 -1.51
N ALA A 99 14.79 16.53 -2.13
CA ALA A 99 13.82 16.31 -3.19
C ALA A 99 14.42 15.52 -4.37
N GLN A 100 15.63 15.88 -4.80
CA GLN A 100 16.32 15.17 -5.88
C GLN A 100 16.64 13.72 -5.52
N LYS A 101 17.03 13.46 -4.26
CA LYS A 101 17.26 12.09 -3.79
C LYS A 101 15.97 11.26 -3.91
N GLU A 102 14.85 11.79 -3.45
CA GLU A 102 13.56 11.07 -3.50
C GLU A 102 13.09 10.83 -4.94
N TRP A 103 13.22 11.80 -5.83
CA TRP A 103 12.88 11.60 -7.24
C TRP A 103 13.78 10.58 -7.93
N LYS A 104 15.06 10.50 -7.53
CA LYS A 104 15.97 9.45 -7.98
C LYS A 104 15.55 8.07 -7.49
N GLU A 105 15.12 7.93 -6.24
CA GLU A 105 14.60 6.67 -5.70
C GLU A 105 13.31 6.26 -6.44
N ALA A 106 12.37 7.19 -6.66
CA ALA A 106 11.17 6.94 -7.46
C ALA A 106 11.49 6.51 -8.90
N CYS A 107 12.50 7.14 -9.52
CA CYS A 107 13.01 6.80 -10.85
C CYS A 107 13.56 5.36 -10.88
N GLN A 108 14.38 4.98 -9.90
CA GLN A 108 14.95 3.62 -9.78
C GLN A 108 13.88 2.55 -9.58
N LEU A 109 12.77 2.91 -8.94
CA LEU A 109 11.61 2.03 -8.72
C LEU A 109 10.67 1.93 -9.95
N GLY A 110 11.00 2.62 -11.05
CA GLY A 110 10.31 2.50 -12.34
C GLY A 110 9.46 3.71 -12.74
N ARG A 111 9.41 4.78 -11.94
CA ARG A 111 8.63 5.98 -12.24
C ARG A 111 9.43 6.98 -13.06
N GLN A 112 9.45 6.79 -14.37
CA GLN A 112 10.26 7.60 -15.29
C GLN A 112 9.98 9.10 -15.24
N GLU A 113 8.74 9.49 -14.93
CA GLU A 113 8.35 10.90 -14.76
C GLU A 113 9.11 11.58 -13.62
N ALA A 114 9.46 10.84 -12.56
CA ALA A 114 10.27 11.37 -11.48
C ALA A 114 11.72 11.66 -11.93
N CYS A 115 12.26 10.92 -12.91
CA CYS A 115 13.62 11.11 -13.40
C CYS A 115 13.84 12.49 -14.06
N LYS A 116 12.77 13.09 -14.59
CA LYS A 116 12.82 14.39 -15.28
C LYS A 116 12.62 15.57 -14.31
N ARG A 117 12.23 15.30 -13.06
CA ARG A 117 11.97 16.34 -12.06
C ARG A 117 13.28 16.99 -11.65
N THR A 118 13.29 18.32 -11.68
CA THR A 118 14.36 19.14 -11.15
C THR A 118 13.80 20.09 -10.10
N CYS A 119 14.60 20.39 -9.09
CA CYS A 119 14.25 21.35 -8.06
C CYS A 119 15.08 22.60 -8.32
N SER A 120 14.40 23.73 -8.56
CA SER A 120 15.04 25.03 -8.63
C SER A 120 15.12 25.62 -7.22
N PRO A 121 16.28 26.15 -6.78
CA PRO A 121 16.43 26.83 -5.50
C PRO A 121 15.61 28.13 -5.40
#